data_AF-A0A535S3J1-F1
#
_entry.id   AF-A0A535S3J1-F1
#
_cell.length_a   1.000
_cell.length_b   1.000
_cell.length_c   1.000
_cell.angle_alpha   90.00
_cell.angle_beta   90.00
_cell.angle_gamma   90.00
#
_symmetry.space_group_name_H-M   'P 1'
#
loop_
_entity.id
_entity.type
_entity.pdbx_description
1 polymer ?
#
loop_
_entity_poly.entity_id
_entity_poly.type
_entity_poly.pdbx_seq_one_letter_code
_entity_poly.pdbx_strand_id
1 'polypeptide(L)'
;ALFELCYANAFPKSVRMLRDKYQGSFDTFWNDLRTRPAFSKEGDAELLNDWCMAACYSTDDDGTVRLPYDPATGRQIPDVWERWLRWDPVRMVPKHGEALRRLRAVYIDAGRRDQYYLDLGAEAFRRALEAIGVTDVFFELFDATHDAIEYRYPIAVKYLAERLTP
;
A
#
# COMPACT_ATOMS: atom_id res chain seq x y z
N ALA A 1 -2.87 -0.20 6.65
CA ALA A 1 -1.54 0.03 6.05
C ALA A 1 -0.87 1.17 6.79
N LEU A 2 0.46 1.12 6.88
CA LEU A 2 1.34 2.07 7.55
C LEU A 2 2.44 2.33 6.52
N PHE A 3 2.33 3.42 5.76
CA PHE A 3 2.98 3.57 4.45
C PHE A 3 4.51 3.56 4.54
N GLU A 4 5.07 3.99 5.66
CA GLU A 4 6.49 3.87 5.95
C GLU A 4 6.97 2.42 5.89
N LEU A 5 6.14 1.46 6.32
CA LEU A 5 6.52 0.06 6.38
C LEU A 5 6.17 -0.71 5.11
N CYS A 6 5.07 -0.41 4.43
CA CYS A 6 4.66 -1.18 3.25
C CYS A 6 5.16 -0.62 1.91
N TYR A 7 5.52 0.67 1.86
CA TYR A 7 6.07 1.30 0.65
C TYR A 7 7.51 1.76 0.85
N ALA A 8 7.77 2.61 1.86
CA ALA A 8 9.08 3.24 1.97
C ALA A 8 10.22 2.24 2.24
N ASN A 9 9.90 1.05 2.78
CA ASN A 9 10.86 -0.05 2.93
C ASN A 9 11.46 -0.51 1.59
N ALA A 10 10.75 -0.34 0.48
CA ALA A 10 11.08 -0.92 -0.82
C ALA A 10 11.86 0.06 -1.69
N PHE A 11 11.71 1.37 -1.45
CA PHE A 11 12.36 2.43 -2.22
C PHE A 11 13.88 2.24 -2.38
N PRO A 12 14.65 1.79 -1.36
CA PRO A 12 16.08 1.54 -1.54
C PRO A 12 16.40 0.49 -2.61
N LYS A 13 15.56 -0.54 -2.76
CA LYS A 13 15.71 -1.57 -3.81
C LYS A 13 15.42 -0.96 -5.18
N SER A 14 14.36 -0.17 -5.30
CA SER A 14 14.00 0.56 -6.52
C SER A 14 15.10 1.51 -6.99
N VAL A 15 15.68 2.30 -6.07
CA VAL A 15 16.79 3.22 -6.37
C VAL A 15 18.00 2.46 -6.93
N ARG A 16 18.38 1.34 -6.30
CA ARG A 16 19.48 0.49 -6.81
C ARG A 16 19.15 -0.11 -8.17
N MET A 17 17.93 -0.59 -8.36
CA MET A 17 17.49 -1.18 -9.62
C MET A 17 17.54 -0.15 -10.76
N LEU A 18 17.03 1.07 -10.53
CA LEU A 18 17.11 2.16 -11.49
C LEU A 18 18.56 2.49 -11.85
N ARG A 19 19.42 2.69 -10.86
CA ARG A 19 20.85 2.99 -11.06
C ARG A 19 21.55 1.88 -11.86
N ASP A 20 21.39 0.63 -11.44
CA ASP A 20 22.20 -0.49 -11.92
C ASP A 20 21.72 -1.07 -13.25
N LYS A 21 20.42 -0.95 -13.56
CA LYS A 21 19.81 -1.55 -14.75
C LYS A 21 19.21 -0.56 -15.74
N TYR A 22 18.89 0.65 -15.29
CA TYR A 22 18.10 1.62 -16.06
C TYR A 22 18.69 3.03 -16.09
N GLN A 23 19.99 3.18 -15.80
CA GLN A 23 20.71 4.47 -15.85
C GLN A 23 20.04 5.56 -14.98
N GLY A 24 19.38 5.15 -13.90
CA GLY A 24 18.64 6.04 -13.01
C GLY A 24 17.28 6.52 -13.54
N SER A 25 16.78 5.99 -14.66
CA SER A 25 15.60 6.52 -15.36
C SER A 25 14.43 5.54 -15.41
N PHE A 26 13.26 6.01 -14.98
CA PHE A 26 12.00 5.30 -15.17
C PHE A 26 11.58 5.22 -16.64
N ASP A 27 11.95 6.18 -17.49
CA ASP A 27 11.64 6.11 -18.92
C ASP A 27 12.39 4.94 -19.58
N THR A 28 13.64 4.72 -19.18
CA THR A 28 14.42 3.56 -19.64
C THR A 28 13.81 2.25 -19.15
N PHE A 29 13.35 2.20 -17.90
CA PHE A 29 12.59 1.06 -17.37
C PHE A 29 11.32 0.79 -18.19
N TRP A 30 10.52 1.82 -18.46
CA TRP A 30 9.27 1.67 -19.21
C TRP A 30 9.49 1.23 -20.65
N ASN A 31 10.52 1.75 -21.31
CA ASN A 31 10.90 1.32 -22.66
C ASN A 31 11.33 -0.16 -22.68
N ASP A 32 12.07 -0.61 -21.67
CA ASP A 32 12.43 -2.02 -21.52
C ASP A 32 11.20 -2.91 -21.23
N LEU A 33 10.40 -2.56 -20.22
CA LEU A 33 9.25 -3.35 -19.77
C LEU A 33 8.24 -3.61 -20.91
N ARG A 34 8.01 -2.63 -21.80
CA ARG A 34 7.08 -2.78 -22.93
C ARG A 34 7.54 -3.73 -24.03
N THR A 35 8.81 -4.14 -24.03
CA THR A 35 9.38 -5.03 -25.07
C THR A 35 9.42 -6.50 -24.66
N ARG A 36 8.99 -6.82 -23.44
CA ARG A 36 9.07 -8.17 -22.86
C ARG A 36 7.83 -8.48 -22.01
N PRO A 37 7.57 -9.75 -21.67
CA PRO A 37 6.51 -10.08 -20.71
C PRO A 37 6.71 -9.33 -19.39
N ALA A 38 5.64 -8.80 -18.81
CA ALA A 38 5.69 -8.14 -17.51
C ALA A 38 6.19 -9.10 -16.42
N PHE A 39 6.88 -8.56 -15.40
CA PHE A 39 7.43 -9.32 -14.27
C PHE A 39 8.48 -10.39 -14.65
N SER A 40 9.08 -10.27 -15.83
CA SER A 40 10.12 -11.20 -16.30
C SER A 40 11.52 -10.86 -15.78
N LYS A 41 11.74 -9.68 -15.18
CA LYS A 41 13.01 -9.28 -14.58
C LYS A 41 12.87 -8.99 -13.09
N GLU A 42 13.95 -9.27 -12.36
CA GLU A 42 14.08 -8.84 -10.96
C GLU A 42 13.91 -7.32 -10.87
N GLY A 43 13.12 -6.84 -9.90
CA GLY A 43 12.86 -5.42 -9.68
C GLY A 43 11.63 -4.86 -10.40
N ASP A 44 11.04 -5.61 -11.33
CA ASP A 44 9.85 -5.15 -12.06
C ASP A 44 8.70 -4.81 -11.12
N ALA A 45 8.44 -5.68 -10.14
CA ALA A 45 7.35 -5.51 -9.20
C ALA A 45 7.53 -4.24 -8.36
N GLU A 46 8.73 -4.01 -7.83
CA GLU A 46 9.02 -2.84 -7.00
C GLU A 46 8.96 -1.54 -7.80
N LEU A 47 9.60 -1.49 -8.97
CA LEU A 47 9.57 -0.30 -9.83
C LEU A 47 8.16 0.02 -10.33
N LEU A 48 7.41 -1.01 -10.74
CA LEU A 48 6.04 -0.84 -11.18
C LEU A 48 5.15 -0.35 -10.03
N ASN A 49 5.29 -0.94 -8.84
CA ASN A 49 4.55 -0.52 -7.67
C ASN A 49 4.86 0.95 -7.31
N ASP A 50 6.13 1.33 -7.18
CA ASP A 50 6.51 2.70 -6.83
C ASP A 50 5.93 3.73 -7.80
N TRP A 51 6.01 3.46 -9.12
CA TRP A 51 5.45 4.36 -10.13
C TRP A 51 3.92 4.39 -10.10
N CYS A 52 3.24 3.25 -10.02
CA CYS A 52 1.79 3.18 -10.01
C CYS A 52 1.20 3.85 -8.76
N MET A 53 1.82 3.65 -7.59
CA MET A 53 1.37 4.31 -6.37
C MET A 53 1.64 5.82 -6.41
N ALA A 54 2.77 6.26 -6.98
CA ALA A 54 3.03 7.68 -7.25
C ALA A 54 1.97 8.26 -8.20
N ALA A 55 1.58 7.50 -9.22
CA ALA A 55 0.56 7.92 -10.17
C ALA A 55 -0.81 8.15 -9.49
N CYS A 56 -1.13 7.38 -8.45
CA CYS A 56 -2.36 7.52 -7.68
C CYS A 56 -2.30 8.66 -6.64
N TYR A 57 -1.16 8.86 -5.97
CA TYR A 57 -1.09 9.69 -4.76
C TYR A 57 -0.40 11.04 -4.95
N SER A 58 0.42 11.18 -5.98
CA SER A 58 1.30 12.34 -6.13
C SER A 58 1.48 12.78 -7.59
N THR A 59 0.54 12.47 -8.45
CA THR A 59 0.46 13.07 -9.80
C THR A 59 0.01 14.52 -9.68
N ASP A 60 0.72 15.41 -10.38
CA ASP A 60 0.30 16.81 -10.54
C ASP A 60 -0.89 16.91 -11.52
N ASP A 61 -1.60 18.05 -11.52
CA ASP A 61 -2.80 18.26 -12.36
C ASP A 61 -2.54 18.08 -13.87
N ASP A 62 -1.29 18.24 -14.32
CA ASP A 62 -0.87 18.06 -15.71
C ASP A 62 -0.52 16.60 -16.08
N GLY A 63 -0.65 15.67 -15.12
CA GLY A 63 -0.33 14.26 -15.31
C GLY A 63 1.12 13.88 -14.96
N THR A 64 1.94 14.83 -14.50
CA THR A 64 3.32 14.52 -14.08
C THR A 64 3.33 13.70 -12.80
N VAL A 65 3.83 12.46 -12.89
CA VAL A 65 4.01 11.56 -11.74
C VAL A 65 5.20 12.02 -10.90
N ARG A 66 4.99 12.28 -9.59
CA ARG A 66 6.06 12.63 -8.65
C ARG A 66 6.36 11.46 -7.72
N LEU A 67 7.60 10.95 -7.74
CA LEU A 67 8.05 9.94 -6.78
C LEU A 67 8.33 10.59 -5.41
N PRO A 68 8.07 9.89 -4.29
CA PRO A 68 8.30 10.41 -2.95
C PRO A 68 9.79 10.36 -2.52
N TYR A 69 10.69 10.03 -3.44
CA TYR A 69 12.13 9.95 -3.23
C TYR A 69 12.88 10.39 -4.49
N ASP A 70 14.12 10.82 -4.31
CA ASP A 70 15.06 11.10 -5.39
C ASP A 70 15.55 9.76 -6.01
N PRO A 71 15.35 9.49 -7.31
CA PRO A 71 15.71 8.21 -7.92
C PRO A 71 17.21 7.88 -7.95
N ALA A 72 18.09 8.88 -7.80
CA ALA A 72 19.54 8.70 -7.84
C ALA A 72 20.12 8.40 -6.45
N THR A 73 19.53 8.97 -5.40
CA THR A 73 20.07 8.92 -4.03
C THR A 73 19.18 8.18 -3.05
N GLY A 74 17.89 8.02 -3.37
CA GLY A 74 16.87 7.49 -2.46
C GLY A 74 16.50 8.44 -1.33
N ARG A 75 17.00 9.68 -1.33
CA ARG A 75 16.60 10.68 -0.33
C ARG A 75 15.11 10.97 -0.49
N GLN A 76 14.35 10.81 0.59
CA GLN A 76 12.93 11.12 0.60
C GLN A 76 12.70 12.60 0.27
N ILE A 77 11.67 12.87 -0.53
CA ILE A 77 11.18 14.20 -0.87
C ILE A 77 9.96 14.47 0.04
N PRO A 78 10.11 15.23 1.15
CA PRO A 78 9.09 15.29 2.19
C PRO A 78 7.72 15.77 1.68
N ASP A 79 7.70 16.79 0.83
CA ASP A 79 6.44 17.35 0.32
C ASP A 79 5.65 16.36 -0.54
N VAL A 80 6.34 15.49 -1.28
CA VAL A 80 5.70 14.44 -2.08
C VAL A 80 5.28 13.27 -1.19
N TRP A 81 6.12 12.90 -0.22
CA TRP A 81 5.78 11.86 0.75
C TRP A 81 4.56 12.22 1.60
N GLU A 82 4.42 13.48 2.00
CA GLU A 82 3.21 13.96 2.70
C GLU A 82 1.94 13.80 1.86
N ARG A 83 2.01 13.86 0.51
CA ARG A 83 0.86 13.55 -0.35
C ARG A 83 0.45 12.09 -0.23
N TRP A 84 1.42 11.17 -0.16
CA TRP A 84 1.16 9.75 0.07
C TRP A 84 0.57 9.51 1.46
N LEU A 85 1.15 10.10 2.51
CA LEU A 85 0.71 9.92 3.89
C LEU A 85 -0.73 10.42 4.14
N ARG A 86 -1.28 11.31 3.32
CA ARG A 86 -2.69 11.69 3.38
C ARG A 86 -3.65 10.54 3.06
N TRP A 87 -3.18 9.54 2.31
CA TRP A 87 -3.91 8.34 1.93
C TRP A 87 -3.59 7.13 2.80
N ASP A 88 -2.72 7.28 3.79
CA ASP A 88 -2.43 6.22 4.76
C ASP A 88 -3.66 6.00 5.67
N PRO A 89 -4.29 4.80 5.65
CA PRO A 89 -5.48 4.54 6.44
C PRO A 89 -5.31 4.79 7.94
N VAL A 90 -4.15 4.47 8.51
CA VAL A 90 -3.87 4.70 9.94
C VAL A 90 -3.89 6.19 10.25
N ARG A 91 -3.33 7.02 9.36
CA ARG A 91 -3.31 8.49 9.51
C ARG A 91 -4.67 9.12 9.20
N MET A 92 -5.48 8.48 8.37
CA MET A 92 -6.82 8.93 8.02
C MET A 92 -7.80 8.75 9.20
N VAL A 93 -7.70 7.68 10.00
CA VAL A 93 -8.70 7.35 11.03
C VAL A 93 -9.11 8.52 11.92
N PRO A 94 -8.19 9.28 12.55
CA PRO A 94 -8.58 10.34 13.48
C PRO A 94 -9.44 11.44 12.82
N LYS A 95 -9.25 11.69 11.53
CA LYS A 95 -9.96 12.73 10.77
C LYS A 95 -11.31 12.27 10.22
N HIS A 96 -11.52 10.95 10.12
CA HIS A 96 -12.71 10.36 9.49
C HIS A 96 -13.62 9.62 10.48
N GLY A 97 -13.52 9.92 11.78
CA GLY A 97 -14.20 9.15 12.81
C GLY A 97 -15.73 9.11 12.71
N GLU A 98 -16.39 10.19 12.26
CA GLU A 98 -17.84 10.18 12.04
C GLU A 98 -18.24 9.18 10.94
N ALA A 99 -17.56 9.23 9.80
CA ALA A 99 -17.82 8.31 8.69
C ALA A 99 -17.54 6.86 9.09
N LEU A 100 -16.43 6.62 9.80
CA LEU A 100 -16.04 5.29 10.25
C LEU A 100 -17.02 4.68 11.26
N ARG A 101 -17.57 5.48 12.18
CA ARG A 101 -18.61 5.01 13.13
C ARG A 101 -19.95 4.67 12.46
N ARG A 102 -20.21 5.20 11.27
CA ARG A 102 -21.42 4.90 10.49
C ARG A 102 -21.27 3.66 9.61
N LEU A 103 -20.07 3.09 9.48
CA LEU A 103 -19.88 1.85 8.75
C LEU A 103 -20.62 0.72 9.47
N ARG A 104 -21.36 -0.08 8.70
CA ARG A 104 -22.10 -1.24 9.21
C ARG A 104 -21.20 -2.44 9.52
N ALA A 105 -20.01 -2.47 8.93
CA ALA A 105 -19.08 -3.57 9.04
C ALA A 105 -17.67 -3.08 8.72
N VAL A 106 -16.69 -3.57 9.48
CA VAL A 106 -15.26 -3.41 9.18
C VAL A 106 -14.61 -4.77 9.34
N TYR A 107 -14.04 -5.28 8.25
CA TYR A 107 -13.35 -6.56 8.23
C TYR A 107 -11.87 -6.32 7.92
N ILE A 108 -11.00 -6.83 8.79
CA ILE A 108 -9.54 -6.69 8.67
C ILE A 108 -8.94 -8.07 8.90
N ASP A 109 -8.20 -8.60 7.94
CA ASP A 109 -7.30 -9.72 8.19
C ASP A 109 -6.00 -9.56 7.40
N ALA A 110 -4.94 -10.21 7.90
CA ALA A 110 -3.64 -10.21 7.24
C ALA A 110 -2.81 -11.44 7.63
N GLY A 111 -1.94 -11.88 6.72
CA GLY A 111 -0.99 -12.95 6.99
C GLY A 111 0.13 -12.49 7.92
N ARG A 112 0.48 -13.27 8.94
CA ARG A 112 1.56 -12.98 9.91
C ARG A 112 2.96 -12.95 9.29
N ARG A 113 3.11 -13.43 8.06
CA ARG A 113 4.35 -13.43 7.27
C ARG A 113 4.19 -12.64 5.98
N ASP A 114 3.28 -11.67 5.96
CA ASP A 114 3.08 -10.79 4.81
C ASP A 114 4.40 -10.06 4.50
N GLN A 115 4.97 -10.34 3.33
CA GLN A 115 6.26 -9.81 2.90
C GLN A 115 6.23 -8.30 2.61
N TYR A 116 5.04 -7.70 2.55
CA TYR A 116 4.82 -6.26 2.41
C TYR A 116 4.44 -5.60 3.74
N TYR A 117 4.53 -6.34 4.87
CA TYR A 117 4.32 -5.84 6.23
C TYR A 117 2.93 -5.22 6.47
N LEU A 118 1.93 -5.69 5.70
CA LEU A 118 0.56 -5.19 5.82
C LEU A 118 -0.11 -5.65 7.12
N ASP A 119 0.36 -6.72 7.74
CA ASP A 119 -0.06 -7.18 9.06
C ASP A 119 0.20 -6.12 10.15
N LEU A 120 1.37 -5.48 10.11
CA LEU A 120 1.72 -4.38 11.01
C LEU A 120 0.78 -3.18 10.79
N GLY A 121 0.52 -2.86 9.52
CA GLY A 121 -0.42 -1.81 9.14
C GLY A 121 -1.88 -2.14 9.47
N ALA A 122 -2.26 -3.40 9.52
CA ALA A 122 -3.59 -3.87 9.90
C ALA A 122 -3.81 -3.74 11.41
N GLU A 123 -2.85 -4.18 12.22
CA GLU A 123 -2.91 -4.02 13.68
C GLU A 123 -2.90 -2.54 14.08
N ALA A 124 -2.06 -1.70 13.43
CA ALA A 124 -2.06 -0.26 13.66
C ALA A 124 -3.40 0.39 13.31
N PHE A 125 -4.02 -0.03 12.19
CA PHE A 125 -5.33 0.48 11.77
C PHE A 125 -6.44 0.07 12.74
N ARG A 126 -6.45 -1.19 13.18
CA ARG A 126 -7.38 -1.68 14.22
C ARG A 126 -7.29 -0.85 15.51
N ARG A 127 -6.08 -0.56 15.98
CA ARG A 127 -5.86 0.28 17.18
C ARG A 127 -6.32 1.72 16.99
N ALA A 128 -6.10 2.28 15.80
CA ALA A 128 -6.58 3.62 15.48
C ALA A 128 -8.12 3.68 15.49
N LEU A 129 -8.80 2.65 14.97
CA LEU A 129 -10.26 2.53 15.03
C LEU A 129 -10.77 2.42 16.48
N GLU A 130 -10.13 1.58 17.28
CA GLU A 130 -10.44 1.43 18.70
C GLU A 130 -10.34 2.76 19.46
N ALA A 131 -9.28 3.55 19.18
CA ALA A 131 -9.08 4.86 19.82
C ALA A 131 -10.18 5.88 19.51
N ILE A 132 -10.90 5.74 18.39
CA ILE A 132 -12.05 6.58 18.06
C ILE A 132 -13.39 5.93 18.45
N GLY A 133 -13.38 4.78 19.13
CA GLY A 133 -14.57 4.07 19.57
C GLY A 133 -15.25 3.21 18.49
N VAL A 134 -14.55 2.92 17.39
CA VAL A 134 -15.00 1.93 16.39
C VAL A 134 -14.46 0.57 16.80
N THR A 135 -15.23 -0.15 17.60
CA THR A 135 -14.80 -1.42 18.24
C THR A 135 -15.49 -2.66 17.69
N ASP A 136 -16.65 -2.52 17.02
CA ASP A 136 -17.31 -3.63 16.30
C ASP A 136 -16.62 -3.84 14.96
N VAL A 137 -15.45 -4.50 15.02
CA VAL A 137 -14.60 -4.81 13.87
C VAL A 137 -14.23 -6.29 13.92
N PHE A 138 -14.19 -6.95 12.77
CA PHE A 138 -13.51 -8.24 12.67
C PHE A 138 -12.02 -8.01 12.47
N PHE A 139 -11.20 -8.69 13.25
CA PHE A 139 -9.75 -8.67 13.13
C PHE A 139 -9.13 -10.05 13.31
N GLU A 140 -8.32 -10.49 12.35
CA GLU A 140 -7.55 -11.73 12.45
C GLU A 140 -6.17 -11.60 11.80
N LEU A 141 -5.12 -12.01 12.51
CA LEU A 141 -3.83 -12.31 11.90
C LEU A 141 -3.66 -13.83 11.79
N PHE A 142 -3.39 -14.34 10.59
CA PHE A 142 -3.39 -15.77 10.30
C PHE A 142 -2.05 -16.27 9.74
N ASP A 143 -1.83 -17.58 9.75
CA ASP A 143 -0.55 -18.19 9.38
C ASP A 143 -0.34 -18.26 7.86
N ALA A 144 -0.07 -17.12 7.22
CA ALA A 144 0.16 -17.02 5.77
C ALA A 144 1.06 -15.83 5.41
N THR A 145 1.42 -15.75 4.13
CA THR A 145 2.04 -14.59 3.47
C THR A 145 0.94 -13.67 2.91
N HIS A 146 1.32 -12.70 2.07
CA HIS A 146 0.37 -11.86 1.33
C HIS A 146 -0.40 -12.64 0.25
N ASP A 147 0.25 -13.65 -0.33
CA ASP A 147 -0.21 -14.31 -1.55
C ASP A 147 -0.94 -15.63 -1.27
N ALA A 148 -1.73 -16.08 -2.26
CA ALA A 148 -2.45 -17.35 -2.24
C ALA A 148 -3.39 -17.53 -1.04
N ILE A 149 -4.08 -16.45 -0.66
CA ILE A 149 -5.01 -16.39 0.48
C ILE A 149 -6.49 -16.38 0.05
N GLU A 150 -6.82 -16.80 -1.17
CA GLU A 150 -8.19 -16.73 -1.72
C GLU A 150 -9.21 -17.51 -0.87
N TYR A 151 -8.75 -18.53 -0.13
CA TYR A 151 -9.57 -19.28 0.83
C TYR A 151 -10.14 -18.41 1.96
N ARG A 152 -9.56 -17.22 2.20
CA ARG A 152 -10.05 -16.22 3.15
C ARG A 152 -11.23 -15.41 2.62
N TYR A 153 -11.34 -15.26 1.30
CA TYR A 153 -12.34 -14.36 0.71
C TYR A 153 -13.78 -14.76 1.04
N PRO A 154 -14.19 -16.05 1.01
CA PRO A 154 -15.53 -16.45 1.44
C PRO A 154 -15.85 -16.08 2.89
N ILE A 155 -14.86 -16.04 3.78
CA ILE A 155 -15.03 -15.66 5.20
C ILE A 155 -15.37 -14.17 5.29
N ALA A 156 -14.58 -13.33 4.62
CA ALA A 156 -14.81 -11.89 4.53
C ALA A 156 -16.17 -11.58 3.89
N VAL A 157 -16.48 -12.22 2.77
CA VAL A 157 -17.75 -12.03 2.05
C VAL A 157 -18.94 -12.43 2.90
N LYS A 158 -18.89 -13.56 3.62
CA LYS A 158 -19.95 -13.97 4.55
C LYS A 158 -20.14 -12.91 5.65
N TYR A 159 -19.06 -12.48 6.30
CA TYR A 159 -19.12 -11.47 7.36
C TYR A 159 -19.78 -10.17 6.89
N LEU A 160 -19.39 -9.70 5.68
CA LEU A 160 -19.94 -8.49 5.09
C LEU A 160 -21.41 -8.68 4.67
N ALA A 161 -21.75 -9.80 4.02
CA ALA A 161 -23.12 -10.07 3.57
C ALA A 161 -24.12 -10.09 4.73
N GLU A 162 -23.78 -10.75 5.85
CA GLU A 162 -24.61 -10.80 7.06
C GLU A 162 -24.85 -9.41 7.68
N ARG A 163 -23.89 -8.48 7.54
CA ARG A 163 -23.96 -7.14 8.15
C ARG A 163 -24.46 -6.05 7.22
N LEU A 164 -24.37 -6.24 5.90
CA LEU A 164 -24.79 -5.27 4.89
C LEU A 164 -26.21 -5.54 4.36
N THR A 165 -26.77 -6.73 4.62
CA THR A 165 -28.17 -7.02 4.28
C THR A 165 -29.10 -6.05 5.05
N PRO A 166 -30.00 -5.31 4.38
CA PRO A 166 -30.89 -4.32 5.00
C PRO A 166 -31.68 -4.84 6.21
#